data_AF-A0A8J3HQ92-F1
#
_entry.id   AF-A0A8J3HQ92-F1
#
_cell.length_a   1.000
_cell.length_b   1.000
_cell.length_c   1.000
_cell.angle_alpha   90.00
_cell.angle_beta   90.00
_cell.angle_gamma   90.00
#
_symmetry.space_group_name_H-M   'P 1'
#
loop_
_entity.id
_entity.type
_entity.pdbx_description
1 polymer ?
#
loop_
_entity_poly.entity_id
_entity_poly.type
_entity_poly.pdbx_seq_one_letter_code
_entity_poly.pdbx_strand_id
1 'polypeptide(L)'
;MRAPRVRTQYAFTATFRVGAPFTIPRKGTAMHRRPLWTLVIVGALVLTTSPASPAAAAAPPTGAAAAAGLARPAADSPALLGAVAPIGGVVPGLTGAAAQQAAGAAAEHFRSTRTSAVAAAQLHTSWGIQFPINASQGLRATQSVVTGAGTTTTGGDYVYAPTAIPAGSACIEMTTAYTPTGPNLWAWDWCGGRDGVGKLTPMNASFLATYTTMVNGRPAYSLDEHKTSTTANTWTAYLYNFQTHAWDVYFTSSGVYDLPQFPFGWDMFEVYTSVNPATGAGYYCRDLAGRAFESSSIQLSVNGAWTPATAATAPTDSTRPPSGSSFDCPALTFSMVHANDDWLDQIGTAPATASYEAEASGNTRGGQAAVRSLSTASGGAVVGYVGNGTANYLQFNNVNAATAGSRTVTVYYASGENRSVTLSVNGGSPVSVSTPSTGGWNTVGSVSVTLNLAAGANTIRFANPTGWAPDLDRITVS
;
A
#
# COMPACT_ATOMS: atom_id res chain seq x y z
N MET A 1 23.90 -46.43 -53.73
CA MET A 1 22.44 -46.35 -53.57
C MET A 1 22.13 -45.04 -52.83
N ARG A 2 21.86 -43.92 -53.51
CA ARG A 2 20.53 -43.30 -53.72
C ARG A 2 19.58 -43.36 -52.50
N ALA A 3 19.63 -42.31 -51.66
CA ALA A 3 18.60 -41.30 -51.32
C ALA A 3 17.13 -41.71 -51.00
N PRO A 4 16.26 -40.84 -50.42
CA PRO A 4 16.41 -39.75 -49.42
C PRO A 4 15.20 -39.61 -48.41
N ARG A 5 15.15 -38.46 -47.67
CA ARG A 5 13.97 -37.69 -47.13
C ARG A 5 13.73 -37.76 -45.60
N VAL A 6 13.38 -36.71 -44.84
CA VAL A 6 12.95 -35.29 -45.07
C VAL A 6 13.50 -34.40 -43.93
N ARG A 7 13.97 -33.18 -44.24
CA ARG A 7 14.08 -32.06 -43.30
C ARG A 7 13.05 -31.00 -43.69
N THR A 8 12.26 -30.51 -42.75
CA THR A 8 11.39 -29.35 -42.93
C THR A 8 12.03 -28.16 -42.22
N GLN A 9 12.40 -27.14 -43.00
CA GLN A 9 12.82 -25.82 -42.52
C GLN A 9 11.60 -24.90 -42.50
N TYR A 10 11.43 -24.13 -41.43
CA TYR A 10 10.71 -22.86 -41.49
C TYR A 10 11.71 -21.75 -41.10
N ALA A 11 12.17 -21.03 -42.12
CA ALA A 11 12.91 -19.78 -41.97
C ALA A 11 11.92 -18.64 -42.23
N PHE A 12 11.68 -17.78 -41.23
CA PHE A 12 11.05 -16.48 -41.45
C PHE A 12 12.14 -15.41 -41.43
N THR A 13 12.48 -14.93 -42.62
CA THR A 13 13.33 -13.75 -42.83
C THR A 13 12.42 -12.52 -42.81
N ALA A 14 12.55 -11.66 -41.81
CA ALA A 14 11.86 -10.36 -41.79
C ALA A 14 12.82 -9.27 -42.30
N THR A 15 12.60 -8.84 -43.54
CA THR A 15 13.29 -7.71 -44.16
C THR A 15 12.66 -6.40 -43.68
N PHE A 16 13.42 -5.56 -42.97
CA PHE A 16 12.97 -4.21 -42.61
C PHE A 16 13.04 -3.28 -43.84
N ARG A 17 11.89 -2.75 -44.26
CA ARG A 17 11.79 -1.60 -45.18
C ARG A 17 11.61 -0.32 -44.38
N VAL A 18 12.48 0.65 -44.65
CA VAL A 18 12.44 2.02 -44.13
C VAL A 18 11.29 2.77 -44.84
N GLY A 19 10.30 3.24 -44.07
CA GLY A 19 9.22 4.11 -44.53
C GLY A 19 9.45 5.56 -44.11
N ALA A 20 9.35 6.47 -45.07
CA ALA A 20 9.54 7.91 -44.98
C ALA A 20 8.46 8.64 -44.14
N PRO A 21 8.71 9.88 -43.68
CA PRO A 21 7.87 10.56 -42.69
C PRO A 21 6.56 11.11 -43.28
N PHE A 22 5.49 11.04 -42.48
CA PHE A 22 4.16 11.55 -42.83
C PHE A 22 3.97 12.98 -42.28
N THR A 23 3.64 13.90 -43.19
CA THR A 23 3.44 15.34 -42.95
C THR A 23 1.98 15.63 -42.61
N ILE A 24 1.71 16.42 -41.56
CA ILE A 24 0.37 16.90 -41.21
C ILE A 24 0.10 18.24 -41.95
N PRO A 25 -1.03 18.40 -42.68
CA PRO A 25 -1.31 19.63 -43.41
C PRO A 25 -1.97 20.71 -42.54
N ARG A 26 -1.48 21.94 -42.69
CA ARG A 26 -2.12 23.19 -42.27
C ARG A 26 -3.42 23.45 -43.06
N LYS A 27 -4.49 23.81 -42.36
CA LYS A 27 -5.60 24.67 -42.82
C LYS A 27 -5.86 25.62 -41.63
N GLY A 28 -5.85 26.95 -41.73
CA GLY A 28 -6.37 27.82 -42.77
C GLY A 28 -7.35 28.77 -42.07
N THR A 29 -6.84 29.77 -41.37
CA THR A 29 -7.63 30.80 -40.67
C THR A 29 -8.21 31.79 -41.67
N ALA A 30 -9.54 31.90 -41.71
CA ALA A 30 -10.25 33.01 -42.36
C ALA A 30 -10.94 33.86 -41.28
N MET A 31 -10.70 35.16 -41.36
CA MET A 31 -11.10 36.22 -40.45
C MET A 31 -12.32 36.94 -41.03
N HIS A 32 -13.46 37.01 -40.32
CA HIS A 32 -14.52 37.99 -40.61
C HIS A 32 -15.27 38.50 -39.37
N ARG A 33 -15.01 39.80 -39.14
CA ARG A 33 -15.78 40.94 -38.57
C ARG A 33 -17.08 40.72 -37.75
N ARG A 34 -17.12 41.48 -36.64
CA ARG A 34 -18.19 41.78 -35.64
C ARG A 34 -19.51 42.34 -36.24
N PRO A 35 -20.63 42.38 -35.48
CA PRO A 35 -20.94 43.51 -34.57
C PRO A 35 -21.61 43.15 -33.22
N LEU A 36 -21.57 44.13 -32.30
CA LEU A 36 -22.18 44.19 -30.96
C LEU A 36 -23.71 44.32 -31.00
N TRP A 37 -24.42 43.87 -29.95
CA TRP A 37 -25.57 44.58 -29.35
C TRP A 37 -25.65 44.33 -27.84
N THR A 38 -25.85 45.42 -27.11
CA THR A 38 -26.05 45.55 -25.65
C THR A 38 -27.55 45.55 -25.35
N LEU A 39 -27.98 45.00 -24.22
CA LEU A 39 -29.26 45.42 -23.61
C LEU A 39 -29.13 45.54 -22.08
N VAL A 40 -29.58 46.69 -21.60
CA VAL A 40 -29.63 47.19 -20.23
C VAL A 40 -31.03 46.93 -19.68
N ILE A 41 -31.15 46.55 -18.39
CA ILE A 41 -32.36 46.78 -17.61
C ILE A 41 -31.97 47.44 -16.27
N VAL A 42 -32.64 48.57 -16.00
CA VAL A 42 -32.55 49.41 -14.80
C VAL A 42 -33.87 49.33 -14.05
N GLY A 43 -33.81 49.37 -12.72
CA GLY A 43 -34.91 49.78 -11.82
C GLY A 43 -34.83 49.07 -10.47
N ALA A 44 -35.02 49.68 -9.30
CA ALA A 44 -35.11 51.06 -8.87
C ALA A 44 -34.83 51.10 -7.34
N LEU A 45 -34.61 52.30 -6.84
CA LEU A 45 -33.99 52.70 -5.57
C LEU A 45 -35.01 52.88 -4.43
N VAL A 46 -34.67 52.54 -3.17
CA VAL A 46 -35.09 53.31 -1.97
C VAL A 46 -33.97 53.30 -0.91
N LEU A 47 -33.46 54.48 -0.56
CA LEU A 47 -32.55 54.77 0.55
C LEU A 47 -33.32 55.10 1.84
N THR A 48 -32.77 54.75 3.01
CA THR A 48 -32.86 55.60 4.22
C THR A 48 -31.53 55.61 5.00
N THR A 49 -30.93 56.81 5.03
CA THR A 49 -30.06 57.52 6.00
C THR A 49 -29.06 56.80 6.94
N SER A 50 -27.79 57.19 6.78
CA SER A 50 -26.61 56.99 7.67
C SER A 50 -26.63 57.89 8.94
N PRO A 51 -25.68 57.74 9.90
CA PRO A 51 -24.38 58.39 9.75
C PRO A 51 -23.16 57.53 10.11
N ALA A 52 -22.02 57.96 9.56
CA ALA A 52 -20.73 57.32 9.53
C ALA A 52 -19.84 57.60 10.76
N SER A 53 -18.81 56.77 10.92
CA SER A 53 -17.52 57.10 11.55
C SER A 53 -16.40 56.35 10.81
N PRO A 54 -15.16 56.88 10.81
CA PRO A 54 -14.34 56.96 9.60
C PRO A 54 -13.53 55.70 9.27
N ALA A 55 -13.29 55.52 7.98
CA ALA A 55 -12.45 54.49 7.39
C ALA A 55 -10.96 54.73 7.71
N ALA A 56 -10.30 53.70 8.24
CA ALA A 56 -8.87 53.49 8.05
C ALA A 56 -8.70 52.43 6.96
N ALA A 57 -8.08 52.80 5.85
CA ALA A 57 -7.80 51.92 4.73
C ALA A 57 -6.87 50.78 5.16
N ALA A 58 -7.35 49.54 5.12
CA ALA A 58 -6.51 48.36 5.24
C ALA A 58 -5.82 48.12 3.89
N ALA A 59 -4.49 48.15 3.91
CA ALA A 59 -3.62 47.71 2.83
C ALA A 59 -3.93 46.24 2.44
N PRO A 60 -3.68 45.82 1.19
CA PRO A 60 -3.85 44.43 0.80
C PRO A 60 -2.92 43.54 1.65
N PRO A 61 -3.38 42.36 2.12
CA PRO A 61 -2.54 41.48 2.91
C PRO A 61 -1.39 40.96 2.06
N THR A 62 -0.19 41.51 2.27
CA THR A 62 1.07 40.85 1.98
C THR A 62 1.22 39.69 2.94
N GLY A 63 1.17 38.47 2.42
CA GLY A 63 1.34 37.28 3.23
C GLY A 63 1.04 36.03 2.44
N ALA A 64 2.00 35.60 1.61
CA ALA A 64 2.13 34.18 1.32
C ALA A 64 2.23 33.47 2.68
N ALA A 65 1.19 32.74 3.05
CA ALA A 65 1.25 31.86 4.20
C ALA A 65 2.32 30.81 3.90
N ALA A 66 3.53 31.05 4.42
CA ALA A 66 4.51 29.99 4.59
C ALA A 66 3.79 28.86 5.34
N ALA A 67 3.73 27.69 4.71
CA ALA A 67 3.25 26.49 5.36
C ALA A 67 3.98 26.37 6.71
N ALA A 68 3.23 26.52 7.79
CA ALA A 68 3.75 26.31 9.13
C ALA A 68 4.23 24.86 9.17
N GLY A 69 5.55 24.67 9.17
CA GLY A 69 6.18 23.36 9.27
C GLY A 69 5.64 22.68 10.53
N LEU A 70 5.03 21.51 10.35
CA LEU A 70 4.65 20.64 11.45
C LEU A 70 5.92 20.35 12.27
N ALA A 71 5.83 20.55 13.58
CA ALA A 71 6.96 20.42 14.47
C ALA A 71 7.51 18.98 14.43
N ARG A 72 8.84 18.85 14.33
CA ARG A 72 9.58 17.59 14.54
C ARG A 72 9.09 16.93 15.84
N PRO A 73 8.80 15.62 15.84
CA PRO A 73 8.70 14.86 17.08
C PRO A 73 9.98 15.08 17.91
N ALA A 74 9.80 15.26 19.22
CA ALA A 74 10.87 15.67 20.13
C ALA A 74 12.00 14.63 20.25
N ALA A 75 13.23 15.07 19.96
CA ALA A 75 14.47 14.79 20.69
C ALA A 75 14.85 13.33 21.09
N ASP A 76 14.73 12.36 20.18
CA ASP A 76 15.51 11.09 20.24
C ASP A 76 16.08 10.68 18.84
N SER A 77 16.22 11.62 17.90
CA SER A 77 16.63 11.33 16.51
C SER A 77 18.04 10.70 16.42
N PRO A 78 18.19 9.46 15.88
CA PRO A 78 19.50 8.84 15.55
C PRO A 78 20.36 9.70 14.61
N ALA A 79 19.75 10.67 13.91
CA ALA A 79 20.39 11.65 13.04
C ALA A 79 21.52 12.48 13.71
N LEU A 80 21.66 12.46 15.04
CA LEU A 80 22.76 13.13 15.76
C LEU A 80 23.82 12.18 16.33
N LEU A 81 23.58 10.86 16.42
CA LEU A 81 24.53 9.92 17.01
C LEU A 81 25.61 9.43 16.03
N GLY A 82 25.28 9.33 14.73
CA GLY A 82 26.18 8.80 13.72
C GLY A 82 27.06 9.82 12.99
N ALA A 83 26.81 11.13 13.15
CA ALA A 83 27.46 12.13 12.29
C ALA A 83 29.00 12.16 12.40
N VAL A 84 29.54 11.74 13.55
CA VAL A 84 30.99 11.68 13.85
C VAL A 84 31.42 10.33 14.45
N ALA A 85 30.57 9.31 14.37
CA ALA A 85 30.86 8.00 14.94
C ALA A 85 32.00 7.30 14.19
N PRO A 86 32.89 6.58 14.89
CA PRO A 86 33.99 5.87 14.25
C PRO A 86 33.47 4.71 13.39
N ILE A 87 34.27 4.31 12.40
CA ILE A 87 34.07 3.05 11.69
C ILE A 87 34.76 1.96 12.53
N GLY A 88 34.01 0.98 13.01
CA GLY A 88 34.48 0.05 14.06
C GLY A 88 34.46 -1.43 13.70
N GLY A 89 33.53 -1.87 12.84
CA GLY A 89 33.32 -3.29 12.58
C GLY A 89 32.77 -3.61 11.19
N VAL A 90 32.31 -4.85 11.03
CA VAL A 90 31.72 -5.38 9.79
C VAL A 90 30.43 -6.11 10.15
N VAL A 91 29.35 -5.82 9.44
CA VAL A 91 28.06 -6.47 9.67
C VAL A 91 28.13 -7.94 9.21
N PRO A 92 27.80 -8.92 10.09
CA PRO A 92 27.76 -10.33 9.71
C PRO A 92 26.74 -10.61 8.61
N GLY A 93 27.02 -11.55 7.71
CA GLY A 93 26.09 -11.94 6.64
C GLY A 93 26.79 -12.56 5.44
N LEU A 94 26.02 -13.19 4.56
CA LEU A 94 26.50 -13.84 3.34
C LEU A 94 26.94 -12.81 2.31
N THR A 95 27.95 -13.14 1.51
CA THR A 95 28.47 -12.28 0.42
C THR A 95 28.60 -13.04 -0.90
N GLY A 96 28.57 -12.32 -2.03
CA GLY A 96 28.84 -12.88 -3.35
C GLY A 96 27.88 -14.02 -3.72
N ALA A 97 28.40 -15.11 -4.27
CA ALA A 97 27.58 -16.24 -4.74
C ALA A 97 26.69 -16.84 -3.64
N ALA A 98 27.13 -16.85 -2.37
CA ALA A 98 26.32 -17.33 -1.26
C ALA A 98 25.13 -16.41 -0.96
N ALA A 99 25.33 -15.09 -1.06
CA ALA A 99 24.24 -14.12 -0.91
C ALA A 99 23.22 -14.25 -2.05
N GLN A 100 23.70 -14.39 -3.29
CA GLN A 100 22.83 -14.58 -4.46
C GLN A 100 22.00 -15.86 -4.36
N GLN A 101 22.61 -16.97 -3.96
CA GLN A 101 21.90 -18.24 -3.75
C GLN A 101 20.85 -18.14 -2.64
N ALA A 102 21.17 -17.46 -1.54
CA ALA A 102 20.25 -17.29 -0.42
C ALA A 102 19.08 -16.34 -0.75
N ALA A 103 19.31 -15.30 -1.55
CA ALA A 103 18.24 -14.44 -2.06
C ALA A 103 17.34 -15.19 -3.05
N GLY A 104 17.92 -16.10 -3.85
CA GLY A 104 17.22 -17.10 -4.64
C GLY A 104 16.14 -16.52 -5.57
N ALA A 105 14.96 -17.16 -5.56
CA ALA A 105 13.86 -16.84 -6.46
C ALA A 105 13.37 -15.39 -6.34
N ALA A 106 13.51 -14.75 -5.17
CA ALA A 106 13.11 -13.36 -4.97
C ALA A 106 14.00 -12.38 -5.77
N ALA A 107 15.32 -12.58 -5.72
CA ALA A 107 16.25 -11.80 -6.53
C ALA A 107 16.14 -12.13 -8.04
N GLU A 108 15.87 -13.38 -8.40
CA GLU A 108 15.62 -13.75 -9.80
C GLU A 108 14.33 -13.11 -10.35
N HIS A 109 13.28 -13.05 -9.54
CA HIS A 109 12.02 -12.40 -9.90
C HIS A 109 12.20 -10.90 -10.13
N PHE A 110 12.94 -10.22 -9.24
CA PHE A 110 13.33 -8.81 -9.42
C PHE A 110 14.07 -8.57 -10.75
N ARG A 111 15.04 -9.43 -11.09
CA ARG A 111 15.81 -9.28 -12.34
C ARG A 111 14.98 -9.53 -13.58
N SER A 112 14.10 -10.52 -13.56
CA SER A 112 13.29 -10.87 -14.73
C SER A 112 12.23 -9.81 -15.05
N THR A 113 11.58 -9.24 -14.02
CA THR A 113 10.58 -8.17 -14.17
C THR A 113 11.17 -6.84 -14.65
N ARG A 114 12.42 -6.53 -14.32
CA ARG A 114 13.12 -5.35 -14.87
C ARG A 114 13.58 -5.50 -16.32
N THR A 115 13.90 -6.72 -16.76
CA THR A 115 14.52 -6.97 -18.07
C THR A 115 13.52 -7.39 -19.14
N SER A 116 12.36 -7.91 -18.74
CA SER A 116 11.30 -8.38 -19.63
C SER A 116 10.07 -7.52 -19.46
N ALA A 117 9.33 -7.27 -20.55
CA ALA A 117 7.94 -6.81 -20.47
C ALA A 117 7.05 -7.97 -19.97
N VAL A 118 7.33 -8.47 -18.76
CA VAL A 118 6.60 -9.60 -18.16
C VAL A 118 5.12 -9.25 -18.14
N ALA A 119 4.32 -10.23 -18.56
CA ALA A 119 2.92 -10.10 -18.91
C ALA A 119 2.11 -9.30 -17.88
N ALA A 120 1.05 -8.63 -18.39
CA ALA A 120 0.09 -7.77 -17.69
C ALA A 120 -0.63 -8.37 -16.44
N ALA A 121 -0.19 -9.52 -15.92
CA ALA A 121 -0.74 -10.22 -14.76
C ALA A 121 0.08 -10.07 -13.46
N GLN A 122 1.28 -9.46 -13.48
CA GLN A 122 2.11 -9.26 -12.30
C GLN A 122 2.54 -7.80 -12.16
N LEU A 123 2.31 -7.23 -10.98
CA LEU A 123 2.60 -5.84 -10.69
C LEU A 123 4.02 -5.69 -10.13
N HIS A 124 4.81 -4.83 -10.77
CA HIS A 124 6.04 -4.25 -10.23
C HIS A 124 5.78 -2.75 -10.10
N THR A 125 5.54 -2.29 -8.87
CA THR A 125 5.25 -0.88 -8.60
C THR A 125 5.98 -0.41 -7.35
N SER A 126 6.27 0.87 -7.32
CA SER A 126 7.00 1.50 -6.23
C SER A 126 6.47 2.93 -6.00
N TRP A 127 6.56 3.41 -4.77
CA TRP A 127 6.21 4.80 -4.42
C TRP A 127 7.02 5.30 -3.24
N GLY A 128 7.60 6.48 -3.36
CA GLY A 128 8.27 7.21 -2.28
C GLY A 128 9.06 8.41 -2.79
N ILE A 129 10.26 8.65 -2.24
CA ILE A 129 11.08 9.81 -2.61
C ILE A 129 11.96 9.49 -3.81
N GLN A 130 12.12 10.48 -4.69
CA GLN A 130 13.07 10.43 -5.78
C GLN A 130 14.19 11.44 -5.57
N PHE A 131 15.44 10.99 -5.58
CA PHE A 131 16.62 11.86 -5.47
C PHE A 131 17.17 12.15 -6.87
N PRO A 132 17.14 13.40 -7.37
CA PRO A 132 17.73 13.77 -8.66
C PRO A 132 19.20 13.34 -8.73
N ILE A 133 19.70 12.96 -9.92
CA ILE A 133 21.05 12.39 -10.06
C ILE A 133 22.17 13.27 -9.47
N ASN A 134 21.99 14.59 -9.46
CA ASN A 134 22.93 15.57 -8.94
C ASN A 134 22.69 15.95 -7.47
N ALA A 135 21.70 15.36 -6.81
CA ALA A 135 21.26 15.78 -5.49
C ALA A 135 22.18 15.31 -4.36
N SER A 136 23.02 14.30 -4.57
CA SER A 136 23.82 13.74 -3.47
C SER A 136 25.02 12.86 -3.87
N GLN A 137 25.97 12.73 -2.95
CA GLN A 137 27.05 11.74 -2.93
C GLN A 137 26.87 10.67 -1.83
N GLY A 138 25.73 10.70 -1.12
CA GLY A 138 25.38 9.72 -0.10
C GLY A 138 23.96 9.88 0.46
N LEU A 139 23.43 8.83 1.06
CA LEU A 139 22.12 8.77 1.67
C LEU A 139 22.26 8.25 3.10
N ARG A 140 21.63 8.94 4.04
CA ARG A 140 21.35 8.41 5.38
C ARG A 140 19.86 8.35 5.56
N ALA A 141 19.40 7.28 6.18
CA ALA A 141 18.01 7.10 6.55
C ALA A 141 17.91 6.20 7.77
N THR A 142 16.76 6.25 8.45
CA THR A 142 16.40 5.30 9.48
C THR A 142 15.17 4.53 9.02
N GLN A 143 15.34 3.22 8.82
CA GLN A 143 14.38 2.36 8.17
C GLN A 143 13.82 1.36 9.17
N SER A 144 12.49 1.30 9.27
CA SER A 144 11.80 0.37 10.16
C SER A 144 12.00 -1.09 9.73
N VAL A 145 11.95 -1.99 10.70
CA VAL A 145 11.94 -3.43 10.52
C VAL A 145 10.65 -4.00 11.09
N VAL A 146 9.93 -4.76 10.27
CA VAL A 146 8.79 -5.55 10.74
C VAL A 146 9.32 -6.82 11.38
N THR A 147 8.89 -7.06 12.63
CA THR A 147 9.33 -8.19 13.46
C THR A 147 8.15 -9.02 13.95
N GLY A 148 8.45 -10.23 14.43
CA GLY A 148 7.48 -11.16 15.03
C GLY A 148 6.84 -12.12 14.02
N ALA A 149 5.72 -12.75 14.41
CA ALA A 149 5.00 -13.68 13.54
C ALA A 149 4.33 -12.95 12.36
N GLY A 150 4.38 -13.51 11.15
CA GLY A 150 3.81 -12.85 9.95
C GLY A 150 4.71 -11.78 9.34
N THR A 151 6.00 -12.09 9.19
CA THR A 151 7.00 -11.29 8.46
C THR A 151 7.40 -11.94 7.13
N THR A 152 6.78 -13.06 6.79
CA THR A 152 6.99 -13.80 5.54
C THR A 152 5.81 -13.60 4.62
N THR A 153 6.07 -13.51 3.34
CA THR A 153 5.05 -13.43 2.30
C THR A 153 4.71 -14.83 1.75
N THR A 154 3.51 -14.96 1.20
CA THR A 154 3.03 -16.16 0.50
C THR A 154 2.64 -15.81 -0.95
N GLY A 155 2.22 -16.79 -1.74
CA GLY A 155 1.85 -16.56 -3.14
C GLY A 155 3.04 -16.28 -4.07
N GLY A 156 4.27 -16.32 -3.57
CA GLY A 156 5.46 -15.88 -4.31
C GLY A 156 5.61 -14.36 -4.34
N ASP A 157 4.89 -13.64 -3.48
CA ASP A 157 5.01 -12.19 -3.35
C ASP A 157 6.31 -11.81 -2.65
N TYR A 158 6.86 -10.64 -2.98
CA TYR A 158 8.03 -10.05 -2.32
C TYR A 158 7.75 -8.58 -2.03
N VAL A 159 8.09 -8.15 -0.82
CA VAL A 159 7.94 -6.75 -0.39
C VAL A 159 9.29 -6.20 0.00
N TYR A 160 9.69 -5.13 -0.67
CA TYR A 160 10.94 -4.42 -0.44
C TYR A 160 10.60 -3.07 0.20
N ALA A 161 10.76 -2.98 1.53
CA ALA A 161 10.25 -1.85 2.29
C ALA A 161 10.94 -1.67 3.67
N PRO A 162 11.64 -0.55 3.92
CA PRO A 162 12.08 0.42 2.93
C PRO A 162 13.25 -0.08 2.06
N THR A 163 13.42 0.53 0.88
CA THR A 163 14.63 0.44 0.03
C THR A 163 15.39 1.75 0.05
N ALA A 164 16.69 1.78 -0.20
CA ALA A 164 17.49 3.00 -0.24
C ALA A 164 18.63 2.89 -1.25
N ILE A 165 18.68 3.84 -2.18
CA ILE A 165 19.80 4.04 -3.10
C ILE A 165 20.11 5.55 -3.22
N PRO A 166 21.35 5.98 -2.93
CA PRO A 166 21.74 7.37 -3.12
C PRO A 166 21.67 7.83 -4.59
N ALA A 167 21.55 9.13 -4.81
CA ALA A 167 21.81 9.72 -6.13
C ALA A 167 23.32 9.66 -6.50
N GLY A 168 23.69 10.17 -7.68
CA GLY A 168 25.11 10.39 -8.02
C GLY A 168 25.86 9.17 -8.54
N SER A 169 25.16 8.28 -9.26
CA SER A 169 25.68 7.01 -9.78
C SER A 169 26.06 6.01 -8.68
N ALA A 170 25.28 6.00 -7.59
CA ALA A 170 25.31 4.92 -6.62
C ALA A 170 25.01 3.61 -7.29
N CYS A 171 25.79 2.58 -6.96
CA CYS A 171 25.66 1.25 -7.54
C CYS A 171 25.45 0.18 -6.47
N ILE A 172 25.11 0.61 -5.25
CA ILE A 172 24.63 -0.24 -4.18
C ILE A 172 23.20 0.21 -3.88
N GLU A 173 22.31 -0.74 -3.65
CA GLU A 173 20.97 -0.46 -3.13
C GLU A 173 20.75 -1.30 -1.88
N MET A 174 20.43 -0.63 -0.79
CA MET A 174 20.04 -1.24 0.47
C MET A 174 18.56 -1.59 0.44
N THR A 175 18.21 -2.84 0.69
CA THR A 175 16.83 -3.32 0.57
C THR A 175 16.42 -4.12 1.80
N THR A 176 15.41 -3.66 2.54
CA THR A 176 14.73 -4.50 3.52
C THR A 176 13.74 -5.41 2.79
N ALA A 177 14.09 -6.69 2.65
CA ALA A 177 13.32 -7.67 1.88
C ALA A 177 12.51 -8.59 2.80
N TYR A 178 11.19 -8.55 2.67
CA TYR A 178 10.26 -9.56 3.21
C TYR A 178 9.91 -10.55 2.12
N THR A 179 10.35 -11.78 2.33
CA THR A 179 10.19 -12.87 1.36
C THR A 179 9.56 -14.09 2.05
N PRO A 180 9.21 -15.16 1.32
CA PRO A 180 8.74 -16.40 1.93
C PRO A 180 9.75 -17.05 2.89
N THR A 181 11.04 -16.71 2.80
CA THR A 181 12.10 -17.24 3.67
C THR A 181 12.41 -16.34 4.87
N GLY A 182 11.76 -15.17 4.95
CA GLY A 182 11.83 -14.26 6.09
C GLY A 182 12.43 -12.90 5.77
N PRO A 183 12.48 -12.00 6.77
CA PRO A 183 13.04 -10.67 6.62
C PRO A 183 14.57 -10.73 6.52
N ASN A 184 15.10 -10.11 5.48
CA ASN A 184 16.53 -10.02 5.23
C ASN A 184 16.89 -8.59 4.83
N LEU A 185 18.05 -8.12 5.25
CA LEU A 185 18.66 -6.93 4.68
C LEU A 185 19.54 -7.35 3.51
N TRP A 186 19.37 -6.73 2.34
CA TRP A 186 20.18 -6.97 1.16
C TRP A 186 20.95 -5.72 0.77
N ALA A 187 22.15 -5.92 0.22
CA ALA A 187 22.76 -4.95 -0.68
C ALA A 187 22.74 -5.52 -2.09
N TRP A 188 21.97 -4.93 -2.99
CA TRP A 188 22.14 -5.16 -4.41
C TRP A 188 23.45 -4.54 -4.88
N ASP A 189 24.18 -5.26 -5.72
CA ASP A 189 25.46 -4.84 -6.27
C ASP A 189 25.34 -4.66 -7.77
N TRP A 190 25.25 -3.40 -8.18
CA TRP A 190 25.20 -2.94 -9.57
C TRP A 190 26.56 -2.50 -10.09
N CYS A 191 27.59 -2.49 -9.24
CA CYS A 191 28.86 -1.87 -9.58
C CYS A 191 29.62 -2.76 -10.57
N GLY A 192 30.07 -2.19 -11.69
CA GLY A 192 30.84 -2.92 -12.70
C GLY A 192 30.03 -3.99 -13.44
N GLY A 193 28.73 -3.75 -13.66
CA GLY A 193 27.83 -4.64 -14.41
C GLY A 193 27.42 -5.91 -13.66
N ARG A 194 27.60 -5.93 -12.33
CA ARG A 194 27.03 -6.98 -11.49
C ARG A 194 25.51 -6.77 -11.42
N ASP A 195 24.74 -7.86 -11.45
CA ASP A 195 23.28 -7.83 -11.43
C ASP A 195 22.79 -8.90 -10.44
N GLY A 196 22.90 -8.58 -9.15
CA GLY A 196 22.57 -9.52 -8.08
C GLY A 196 22.78 -8.98 -6.67
N VAL A 197 22.29 -9.73 -5.68
CA VAL A 197 22.48 -9.44 -4.26
C VAL A 197 23.93 -9.74 -3.85
N GLY A 198 24.70 -8.69 -3.57
CA GLY A 198 26.11 -8.77 -3.17
C GLY A 198 26.31 -9.11 -1.69
N LYS A 199 25.37 -8.71 -0.83
CA LYS A 199 25.34 -9.01 0.61
C LYS A 199 23.92 -9.35 1.06
N LEU A 200 23.78 -10.34 1.93
CA LEU A 200 22.52 -10.70 2.58
C LEU A 200 22.74 -10.93 4.08
N THR A 201 21.95 -10.29 4.91
CA THR A 201 21.97 -10.44 6.37
C THR A 201 20.56 -10.77 6.89
N PRO A 202 20.34 -11.94 7.50
CA PRO A 202 19.05 -12.25 8.12
C PRO A 202 18.75 -11.28 9.26
N MET A 203 17.55 -10.71 9.29
CA MET A 203 17.09 -9.81 10.35
C MET A 203 16.61 -10.60 11.58
N ASN A 204 17.46 -11.48 12.09
CA ASN A 204 17.18 -12.33 13.25
C ASN A 204 17.36 -11.56 14.57
N ALA A 205 17.17 -12.24 15.70
CA ALA A 205 17.29 -11.64 17.03
C ALA A 205 18.65 -10.96 17.28
N SER A 206 19.75 -11.49 16.72
CA SER A 206 21.08 -10.87 16.85
C SER A 206 21.17 -9.57 16.06
N PHE A 207 20.67 -9.55 14.82
CA PHE A 207 20.60 -8.32 14.02
C PHE A 207 19.78 -7.26 14.74
N LEU A 208 18.58 -7.62 15.22
CA LEU A 208 17.69 -6.71 15.93
C LEU A 208 18.36 -6.14 17.20
N ALA A 209 19.01 -6.98 17.99
CA ALA A 209 19.67 -6.54 19.22
C ALA A 209 20.88 -5.61 18.99
N THR A 210 21.57 -5.72 17.85
CA THR A 210 22.79 -4.95 17.57
C THR A 210 22.52 -3.69 16.73
N TYR A 211 21.69 -3.81 15.70
CA TYR A 211 21.54 -2.79 14.65
C TYR A 211 20.19 -2.08 14.67
N THR A 212 19.30 -2.39 15.63
CA THR A 212 18.03 -1.68 15.74
C THR A 212 17.83 -0.98 17.07
N THR A 213 17.07 0.12 17.03
CA THR A 213 16.49 0.80 18.19
C THR A 213 15.01 1.09 17.92
N MET A 214 14.27 1.56 18.92
CA MET A 214 12.89 1.98 18.73
C MET A 214 12.84 3.42 18.20
N VAL A 215 12.26 3.62 17.02
CA VAL A 215 12.01 4.92 16.39
C VAL A 215 10.54 4.98 16.01
N ASN A 216 9.83 6.04 16.40
CA ASN A 216 8.39 6.21 16.15
C ASN A 216 7.55 4.97 16.54
N GLY A 217 7.95 4.29 17.61
CA GLY A 217 7.28 3.08 18.11
C GLY A 217 7.54 1.81 17.29
N ARG A 218 8.53 1.80 16.40
CA ARG A 218 8.95 0.64 15.58
C ARG A 218 10.43 0.32 15.79
N PRO A 219 10.84 -0.97 15.78
CA PRO A 219 12.24 -1.32 15.60
C PRO A 219 12.73 -0.75 14.26
N ALA A 220 13.89 -0.10 14.24
CA ALA A 220 14.45 0.51 13.05
C ALA A 220 15.98 0.50 13.09
N TYR A 221 16.62 0.33 11.93
CA TYR A 221 18.06 0.49 11.77
C TYR A 221 18.39 1.81 11.10
N SER A 222 19.53 2.40 11.44
CA SER A 222 20.07 3.56 10.74
C SER A 222 21.14 3.13 9.75
N LEU A 223 21.02 3.58 8.51
CA LEU A 223 21.97 3.32 7.44
C LEU A 223 22.71 4.60 7.04
N ASP A 224 23.92 4.42 6.55
CA ASP A 224 24.71 5.43 5.84
C ASP A 224 25.25 4.74 4.58
N GLU A 225 24.92 5.23 3.41
CA GLU A 225 25.54 4.81 2.16
C GLU A 225 26.14 6.02 1.45
N HIS A 226 27.44 6.01 1.20
CA HIS A 226 28.08 7.11 0.48
C HIS A 226 29.25 6.67 -0.39
N LYS A 227 29.61 7.54 -1.32
CA LYS A 227 30.76 7.39 -2.21
C LYS A 227 32.05 7.59 -1.41
N THR A 228 32.82 6.52 -1.25
CA THR A 228 34.12 6.52 -0.54
C THR A 228 35.31 6.68 -1.48
N SER A 229 35.12 6.49 -2.80
CA SER A 229 36.12 6.85 -3.82
C SER A 229 35.44 7.34 -5.10
N THR A 230 35.71 8.58 -5.48
CA THR A 230 35.21 9.15 -6.74
C THR A 230 35.88 8.51 -7.96
N THR A 231 37.19 8.27 -7.90
CA THR A 231 37.97 7.74 -9.04
C THR A 231 37.57 6.31 -9.40
N ALA A 232 37.35 5.46 -8.39
CA ALA A 232 36.96 4.07 -8.60
C ALA A 232 35.44 3.85 -8.63
N ASN A 233 34.65 4.92 -8.41
CA ASN A 233 33.23 4.85 -8.09
C ASN A 233 32.94 3.81 -6.99
N THR A 234 33.69 3.90 -5.89
CA THR A 234 33.49 3.03 -4.71
C THR A 234 32.39 3.62 -3.85
N TRP A 235 31.41 2.78 -3.54
CA TRP A 235 30.34 3.05 -2.59
C TRP A 235 30.47 2.13 -1.41
N THR A 236 30.14 2.62 -0.22
CA THR A 236 30.09 1.80 0.98
C THR A 236 28.82 2.09 1.76
N ALA A 237 28.09 1.03 2.06
CA ALA A 237 26.97 1.04 2.98
C ALA A 237 27.43 0.62 4.38
N TYR A 238 26.85 1.25 5.38
CA TYR A 238 27.13 1.06 6.80
C TYR A 238 25.82 0.92 7.57
N LEU A 239 25.88 0.20 8.69
CA LEU A 239 24.81 0.18 9.70
C LEU A 239 25.32 0.74 11.02
N TYR A 240 24.48 1.53 11.69
CA TYR A 240 24.81 2.02 13.01
C TYR A 240 24.64 0.89 14.03
N ASN A 241 25.71 0.55 14.72
CA ASN A 241 25.70 -0.42 15.79
C ASN A 241 25.30 0.28 17.10
N PHE A 242 24.08 0.00 17.57
CA PHE A 242 23.53 0.62 18.77
C PHE A 242 24.14 0.10 20.07
N GLN A 243 24.95 -0.96 20.02
CA GLN A 243 25.69 -1.47 21.19
C GLN A 243 27.07 -0.80 21.32
N THR A 244 27.76 -0.57 20.20
CA THR A 244 29.12 0.00 20.20
C THR A 244 29.16 1.48 19.90
N HIS A 245 28.03 2.07 19.47
CA HIS A 245 27.92 3.45 19.02
C HIS A 245 28.87 3.78 17.85
N ALA A 246 29.12 2.81 16.98
CA ALA A 246 30.00 2.92 15.82
C ALA A 246 29.25 2.56 14.52
N TRP A 247 29.80 2.98 13.39
CA TRP A 247 29.37 2.48 12.07
C TRP A 247 30.10 1.18 11.75
N ASP A 248 29.34 0.12 11.47
CA ASP A 248 29.88 -1.12 10.95
C ASP A 248 29.72 -1.15 9.43
N VAL A 249 30.76 -1.55 8.71
CA VAL A 249 30.73 -1.71 7.25
C VAL A 249 29.75 -2.83 6.91
N TYR A 250 28.70 -2.50 6.14
CA TYR A 250 27.75 -3.47 5.65
C TYR A 250 28.22 -4.12 4.34
N PHE A 251 28.52 -3.26 3.36
CA PHE A 251 28.92 -3.70 2.02
C PHE A 251 29.69 -2.61 1.28
N THR A 252 30.77 -2.98 0.61
CA THR A 252 31.57 -2.09 -0.24
C THR A 252 31.66 -2.69 -1.64
N SER A 253 31.41 -1.87 -2.65
CA SER A 253 31.55 -2.28 -4.04
C SER A 253 32.06 -1.12 -4.91
N SER A 254 32.69 -1.44 -6.04
CA SER A 254 33.30 -0.48 -6.96
C SER A 254 33.09 -0.90 -8.40
N GLY A 255 32.97 0.08 -9.29
CA GLY A 255 32.79 -0.14 -10.73
C GLY A 255 31.80 0.84 -11.34
N VAL A 256 31.64 0.76 -12.65
CA VAL A 256 30.70 1.61 -13.40
C VAL A 256 29.27 1.27 -12.98
N TYR A 257 28.44 2.29 -12.73
CA TYR A 257 27.02 2.11 -12.47
C TYR A 257 26.29 1.68 -13.74
N ASP A 258 25.50 0.60 -13.66
CA ASP A 258 24.91 -0.06 -14.82
C ASP A 258 23.36 -0.12 -14.77
N LEU A 259 22.70 0.84 -14.11
CA LEU A 259 21.24 1.02 -14.24
C LEU A 259 20.90 2.32 -14.97
N PRO A 260 21.14 2.40 -16.29
CA PRO A 260 20.81 3.58 -17.09
C PRO A 260 19.30 3.89 -17.11
N GLN A 261 18.44 2.93 -16.75
CA GLN A 261 16.99 3.14 -16.67
C GLN A 261 16.52 3.99 -15.48
N PHE A 262 17.35 4.14 -14.43
CA PHE A 262 16.99 4.90 -13.23
C PHE A 262 18.04 6.00 -12.97
N PRO A 263 17.92 7.17 -13.63
CA PRO A 263 18.84 8.30 -13.46
C PRO A 263 18.57 9.06 -12.15
N PHE A 264 18.22 8.38 -11.07
CA PHE A 264 17.83 8.95 -9.78
C PHE A 264 18.02 7.93 -8.65
N GLY A 265 18.23 8.42 -7.44
CA GLY A 265 18.14 7.59 -6.23
C GLY A 265 16.70 7.49 -5.71
N TRP A 266 16.43 6.63 -4.74
CA TRP A 266 15.12 6.51 -4.10
C TRP A 266 15.18 5.97 -2.67
N ASP A 267 14.12 6.22 -1.90
CA ASP A 267 13.87 5.61 -0.58
C ASP A 267 12.37 5.39 -0.33
N MET A 268 11.91 4.13 -0.29
CA MET A 268 10.49 3.86 -0.52
C MET A 268 9.95 2.44 -0.23
N PHE A 269 8.76 2.14 -0.77
CA PHE A 269 8.09 0.83 -0.75
C PHE A 269 7.93 0.28 -2.18
N GLU A 270 8.34 -0.95 -2.39
CA GLU A 270 8.29 -1.65 -3.67
C GLU A 270 7.71 -3.06 -3.48
N VAL A 271 6.79 -3.46 -4.37
CA VAL A 271 6.16 -4.78 -4.30
C VAL A 271 6.25 -5.53 -5.60
N TYR A 272 6.32 -6.84 -5.44
CA TYR A 272 6.13 -7.85 -6.46
C TYR A 272 5.03 -8.76 -5.99
N THR A 273 3.90 -8.73 -6.66
CA THR A 273 2.72 -9.44 -6.16
C THR A 273 1.97 -10.16 -7.25
N SER A 274 1.44 -11.31 -6.85
CA SER A 274 0.38 -12.05 -7.51
C SER A 274 -0.93 -11.80 -6.78
N VAL A 275 -2.01 -11.62 -7.56
CA VAL A 275 -3.33 -11.37 -6.98
C VAL A 275 -3.97 -12.68 -6.52
N ASN A 276 -4.47 -12.70 -5.29
CA ASN A 276 -5.32 -13.77 -4.78
C ASN A 276 -6.70 -13.67 -5.44
N PRO A 277 -7.11 -14.65 -6.28
CA PRO A 277 -8.36 -14.57 -7.05
C PRO A 277 -9.61 -14.55 -6.17
N ALA A 278 -9.53 -15.00 -4.91
CA ALA A 278 -10.65 -14.97 -3.97
C ALA A 278 -10.91 -13.57 -3.37
N THR A 279 -9.88 -12.72 -3.33
CA THR A 279 -9.95 -11.40 -2.67
C THR A 279 -9.72 -10.23 -3.61
N GLY A 280 -9.10 -10.47 -4.77
CA GLY A 280 -8.67 -9.42 -5.68
C GLY A 280 -7.48 -8.60 -5.16
N ALA A 281 -6.86 -8.99 -4.04
CA ALA A 281 -5.68 -8.34 -3.47
C ALA A 281 -4.45 -9.25 -3.56
N GLY A 282 -3.26 -8.65 -3.54
CA GLY A 282 -1.98 -9.32 -3.41
C GLY A 282 -1.90 -10.15 -2.12
N TYR A 283 -1.24 -11.30 -2.16
CA TYR A 283 -1.09 -12.15 -0.98
C TYR A 283 -0.37 -11.42 0.17
N TYR A 284 0.62 -10.58 -0.15
CA TYR A 284 1.33 -9.77 0.83
C TYR A 284 0.40 -8.84 1.63
N CYS A 285 -0.70 -8.37 1.03
CA CYS A 285 -1.65 -7.47 1.67
C CYS A 285 -2.31 -8.12 2.91
N ARG A 286 -2.55 -9.43 2.84
CA ARG A 286 -3.03 -10.23 3.98
C ARG A 286 -1.87 -10.58 4.91
N ASP A 287 -0.74 -11.04 4.35
CA ASP A 287 0.35 -11.61 5.13
C ASP A 287 1.02 -10.57 6.03
N LEU A 288 1.09 -9.33 5.55
CA LEU A 288 1.65 -8.18 6.26
C LEU A 288 0.53 -7.24 6.77
N ALA A 289 -0.69 -7.75 6.95
CA ALA A 289 -1.80 -6.98 7.50
C ALA A 289 -1.47 -6.43 8.90
N GLY A 290 -1.77 -5.15 9.11
CA GLY A 290 -1.46 -4.43 10.36
C GLY A 290 -0.01 -4.00 10.50
N ARG A 291 0.85 -4.27 9.50
CA ARG A 291 2.26 -3.88 9.52
C ARG A 291 2.47 -2.49 8.94
N ALA A 292 3.50 -1.83 9.44
CA ALA A 292 3.90 -0.51 9.01
C ALA A 292 5.39 -0.51 8.63
N PHE A 293 5.71 0.23 7.57
CA PHE A 293 7.04 0.42 7.01
C PHE A 293 7.31 1.91 7.00
N GLU A 294 8.45 2.32 7.52
CA GLU A 294 8.76 3.72 7.74
C GLU A 294 10.21 3.98 7.34
N SER A 295 10.43 5.02 6.54
CA SER A 295 11.75 5.59 6.34
C SER A 295 11.73 7.03 6.81
N SER A 296 12.60 7.35 7.78
CA SER A 296 12.61 8.61 8.48
C SER A 296 14.03 9.17 8.60
N SER A 297 14.12 10.45 8.98
CA SER A 297 15.40 11.14 9.19
C SER A 297 16.31 11.09 7.94
N ILE A 298 15.71 11.23 6.77
CA ILE A 298 16.44 11.10 5.50
C ILE A 298 17.37 12.31 5.32
N GLN A 299 18.64 12.03 5.04
CA GLN A 299 19.66 13.04 4.79
C GLN A 299 20.44 12.70 3.53
N LEU A 300 20.87 13.75 2.84
CA LEU A 300 21.72 13.65 1.66
C LEU A 300 23.07 14.32 1.94
N SER A 301 24.14 13.71 1.43
CA SER A 301 25.48 14.29 1.47
C SER A 301 25.72 15.17 0.25
N VAL A 302 25.76 16.47 0.46
CA VAL A 302 26.02 17.47 -0.58
C VAL A 302 27.33 18.18 -0.27
N ASN A 303 28.31 18.07 -1.17
CA ASN A 303 29.65 18.65 -0.99
C ASN A 303 30.33 18.24 0.33
N GLY A 304 30.13 16.99 0.75
CA GLY A 304 30.71 16.44 1.98
C GLY A 304 29.97 16.82 3.27
N ALA A 305 28.86 17.57 3.19
CA ALA A 305 28.02 17.90 4.33
C ALA A 305 26.69 17.12 4.27
N TRP A 306 26.32 16.50 5.38
CA TRP A 306 25.02 15.86 5.55
C TRP A 306 23.95 16.89 5.88
N THR A 307 22.91 16.96 5.06
CA THR A 307 21.77 17.85 5.25
C THR A 307 20.46 17.05 5.18
N PRO A 308 19.45 17.35 6.03
CA PRO A 308 18.12 16.78 5.86
C PRO A 308 17.61 16.95 4.43
N ALA A 309 16.85 15.97 3.95
CA ALA A 309 16.25 16.02 2.64
C ALA A 309 15.26 17.21 2.53
N THR A 310 15.25 17.86 1.37
CA THR A 310 14.42 19.03 1.09
C THR A 310 13.71 18.85 -0.24
N ALA A 311 12.70 19.66 -0.54
CA ALA A 311 12.03 19.63 -1.84
C ALA A 311 12.97 19.83 -3.04
N ALA A 312 14.14 20.45 -2.85
CA ALA A 312 15.14 20.65 -3.90
C ALA A 312 16.01 19.41 -4.15
N THR A 313 16.26 18.61 -3.12
CA THR A 313 17.19 17.46 -3.16
C THR A 313 16.47 16.12 -3.16
N ALA A 314 15.20 16.12 -2.77
CA ALA A 314 14.34 14.97 -2.58
C ALA A 314 12.88 15.34 -2.91
N PRO A 315 12.59 15.83 -4.14
CA PRO A 315 11.23 16.10 -4.54
C PRO A 315 10.38 14.83 -4.42
N THR A 316 9.16 15.01 -3.90
CA THR A 316 8.17 13.93 -3.88
C THR A 316 7.72 13.64 -5.31
N ASP A 317 7.59 12.37 -5.69
CA ASP A 317 7.20 11.97 -7.06
C ASP A 317 5.82 12.51 -7.49
N SER A 318 5.00 12.85 -6.50
CA SER A 318 3.62 13.28 -6.62
C SER A 318 3.25 14.17 -5.43
N THR A 319 2.32 15.09 -5.63
CA THR A 319 1.72 15.88 -4.54
C THR A 319 0.66 15.08 -3.76
N ARG A 320 0.37 13.85 -4.18
CA ARG A 320 -0.67 12.99 -3.61
C ARG A 320 -0.21 11.53 -3.56
N PRO A 321 -0.14 10.91 -2.37
CA PRO A 321 0.15 9.49 -2.24
C PRO A 321 -0.83 8.64 -3.08
N PRO A 322 -0.36 7.54 -3.71
CA PRO A 322 -1.20 6.63 -4.46
C PRO A 322 -2.20 5.92 -3.53
N SER A 323 -3.23 5.33 -4.11
CA SER A 323 -4.10 4.41 -3.36
C SER A 323 -3.41 3.06 -3.22
N GLY A 324 -3.52 2.38 -2.08
CA GLY A 324 -3.03 1.02 -1.92
C GLY A 324 -3.55 0.03 -2.98
N SER A 325 -4.75 0.26 -3.54
CA SER A 325 -5.27 -0.55 -4.64
C SER A 325 -4.39 -0.53 -5.90
N SER A 326 -3.58 0.50 -6.13
CA SER A 326 -2.61 0.50 -7.24
C SER A 326 -1.37 -0.33 -6.96
N PHE A 327 -1.27 -0.90 -5.75
CA PHE A 327 -0.27 -1.86 -5.29
C PHE A 327 -0.91 -3.23 -5.04
N ASP A 328 -2.10 -3.49 -5.61
CA ASP A 328 -2.93 -4.66 -5.32
C ASP A 328 -3.24 -4.86 -3.82
N CYS A 329 -3.14 -3.82 -2.99
CA CYS A 329 -3.47 -3.90 -1.57
C CYS A 329 -4.40 -2.75 -1.17
N PRO A 330 -5.72 -2.91 -1.26
CA PRO A 330 -6.67 -1.85 -0.90
C PRO A 330 -6.54 -1.34 0.55
N ALA A 331 -5.97 -2.15 1.44
CA ALA A 331 -5.71 -1.78 2.83
C ALA A 331 -4.41 -0.97 3.02
N LEU A 332 -3.52 -0.92 2.02
CA LEU A 332 -2.29 -0.15 2.07
C LEU A 332 -2.58 1.35 1.98
N THR A 333 -1.99 2.09 2.89
CA THR A 333 -2.06 3.55 2.96
C THR A 333 -0.64 4.10 2.98
N PHE A 334 -0.45 5.18 2.25
CA PHE A 334 0.83 5.86 2.06
C PHE A 334 0.74 7.25 2.69
N SER A 335 1.67 7.59 3.57
CA SER A 335 1.65 8.85 4.34
C SER A 335 2.99 9.56 4.28
N MET A 336 2.95 10.86 3.97
CA MET A 336 4.06 11.78 4.21
C MET A 336 3.95 12.30 5.65
N VAL A 337 4.76 11.76 6.56
CA VAL A 337 4.78 12.18 7.98
C VAL A 337 5.44 13.55 8.10
N HIS A 338 6.57 13.73 7.43
CA HIS A 338 7.23 15.01 7.24
C HIS A 338 7.75 15.10 5.80
N ALA A 339 7.58 16.28 5.20
CA ALA A 339 7.86 16.46 3.79
C ALA A 339 9.33 16.13 3.48
N ASN A 340 9.55 15.30 2.47
CA ASN A 340 10.85 14.93 1.89
C ASN A 340 11.75 14.05 2.76
N ASP A 341 11.50 13.88 4.06
CA ASP A 341 12.41 13.14 4.94
C ASP A 341 11.78 12.12 5.90
N ASP A 342 10.45 11.96 5.89
CA ASP A 342 9.74 11.00 6.75
C ASP A 342 8.45 10.49 6.10
N TRP A 343 8.42 9.17 5.87
CA TRP A 343 7.40 8.46 5.09
C TRP A 343 6.96 7.21 5.84
N LEU A 344 5.66 6.99 5.86
CA LEU A 344 5.02 5.88 6.55
C LEU A 344 4.01 5.19 5.66
N ASP A 345 4.22 3.90 5.47
CA ASP A 345 3.34 3.02 4.72
C ASP A 345 2.72 2.02 5.70
N GLN A 346 1.41 1.96 5.71
CA GLN A 346 0.68 1.09 6.63
C GLN A 346 -0.29 0.22 5.87
N ILE A 347 -0.10 -1.09 5.98
CA ILE A 347 -1.08 -2.07 5.55
C ILE A 347 -2.10 -2.18 6.68
N GLY A 348 -3.29 -1.62 6.46
CA GLY A 348 -4.40 -1.77 7.37
C GLY A 348 -4.71 -3.25 7.58
N THR A 349 -5.17 -3.62 8.77
CA THR A 349 -5.88 -4.89 8.90
C THR A 349 -7.17 -4.74 8.13
N ALA A 350 -7.40 -5.56 7.09
CA ALA A 350 -8.73 -5.68 6.52
C ALA A 350 -9.72 -5.87 7.68
N PRO A 351 -10.87 -5.17 7.71
CA PRO A 351 -11.89 -5.48 8.71
C PRO A 351 -12.15 -6.97 8.59
N ALA A 352 -11.87 -7.73 9.66
CA ALA A 352 -12.12 -9.16 9.63
C ALA A 352 -13.60 -9.34 9.24
N THR A 353 -13.87 -10.03 8.13
CA THR A 353 -15.24 -10.38 7.76
C THR A 353 -15.79 -11.29 8.84
N ALA A 354 -16.48 -10.70 9.81
CA ALA A 354 -16.98 -11.43 10.97
C ALA A 354 -18.21 -12.20 10.54
N SER A 355 -18.20 -13.52 10.74
CA SER A 355 -19.33 -14.42 10.43
C SER A 355 -20.10 -14.73 11.71
N TYR A 356 -21.42 -14.65 11.64
CA TYR A 356 -22.32 -14.95 12.75
C TYR A 356 -23.38 -15.93 12.27
N GLU A 357 -23.39 -17.14 12.83
CA GLU A 357 -24.39 -18.17 12.51
C GLU A 357 -25.75 -17.80 13.10
N ALA A 358 -26.83 -18.06 12.37
CA ALA A 358 -28.19 -17.74 12.79
C ALA A 358 -28.62 -18.57 14.01
N GLU A 359 -28.23 -19.84 14.04
CA GLU A 359 -28.54 -20.81 15.09
C GLU A 359 -27.69 -20.65 16.36
N ALA A 360 -26.67 -19.78 16.33
CA ALA A 360 -25.76 -19.56 17.45
C ALA A 360 -26.52 -19.34 18.76
N SER A 361 -26.07 -20.00 19.84
CA SER A 361 -26.74 -19.95 21.15
C SER A 361 -26.76 -18.55 21.78
N GLY A 362 -25.86 -17.66 21.35
CA GLY A 362 -25.84 -16.26 21.76
C GLY A 362 -26.93 -15.39 21.13
N ASN A 363 -27.63 -15.86 20.10
CA ASN A 363 -28.71 -15.12 19.44
C ASN A 363 -30.04 -15.26 20.18
N THR A 364 -30.95 -14.31 19.97
CA THR A 364 -32.30 -14.35 20.52
C THR A 364 -33.31 -14.69 19.43
N ARG A 365 -34.13 -15.72 19.67
CA ARG A 365 -35.26 -16.08 18.80
C ARG A 365 -36.57 -15.76 19.52
N GLY A 366 -37.44 -15.00 18.87
CA GLY A 366 -38.76 -14.64 19.38
C GLY A 366 -39.88 -15.40 18.66
N GLY A 367 -40.97 -15.65 19.38
CA GLY A 367 -42.18 -16.25 18.82
C GLY A 367 -41.92 -17.64 18.25
N GLN A 368 -42.27 -17.83 16.97
CA GLN A 368 -42.17 -19.12 16.28
C GLN A 368 -40.81 -19.39 15.65
N ALA A 369 -39.86 -18.45 15.69
CA ALA A 369 -38.56 -18.61 15.06
C ALA A 369 -37.81 -19.82 15.65
N ALA A 370 -37.43 -20.77 14.81
CA ALA A 370 -36.91 -22.07 15.24
C ALA A 370 -35.74 -22.54 14.36
N VAL A 371 -34.82 -23.28 15.00
CA VAL A 371 -33.68 -23.89 14.30
C VAL A 371 -34.16 -25.13 13.54
N ARG A 372 -33.69 -25.26 12.31
CA ARG A 372 -33.90 -26.42 11.44
C ARG A 372 -32.56 -26.89 10.91
N SER A 373 -32.29 -28.19 10.98
CA SER A 373 -31.08 -28.76 10.37
C SER A 373 -31.11 -28.65 8.85
N LEU A 374 -29.98 -28.25 8.27
CA LEU A 374 -29.76 -28.18 6.84
C LEU A 374 -28.27 -28.42 6.56
N SER A 375 -27.93 -29.58 6.00
CA SER A 375 -26.53 -29.97 5.79
C SER A 375 -25.76 -29.10 4.80
N THR A 376 -26.46 -28.35 3.94
CA THR A 376 -25.87 -27.40 2.98
C THR A 376 -25.65 -26.01 3.56
N ALA A 377 -26.14 -25.73 4.77
CA ALA A 377 -25.95 -24.47 5.47
C ALA A 377 -24.62 -24.45 6.24
N SER A 378 -24.10 -23.25 6.50
CA SER A 378 -23.04 -23.06 7.49
C SER A 378 -23.52 -23.56 8.84
N GLY A 379 -22.62 -24.13 9.65
CA GLY A 379 -23.00 -24.76 10.93
C GLY A 379 -23.96 -25.96 10.84
N GLY A 380 -24.44 -26.33 9.65
CA GLY A 380 -25.37 -27.43 9.42
C GLY A 380 -26.82 -27.12 9.80
N ALA A 381 -27.17 -25.85 10.03
CA ALA A 381 -28.52 -25.45 10.40
C ALA A 381 -28.90 -24.05 9.88
N VAL A 382 -30.19 -23.76 9.94
CA VAL A 382 -30.78 -22.45 9.63
C VAL A 382 -31.81 -22.10 10.67
N VAL A 383 -32.20 -20.84 10.76
CA VAL A 383 -33.36 -20.39 11.54
C VAL A 383 -34.50 -20.04 10.59
N GLY A 384 -35.57 -20.83 10.66
CA GLY A 384 -36.82 -20.61 9.92
C GLY A 384 -37.92 -20.01 10.79
N TYR A 385 -39.10 -19.84 10.20
CA TYR A 385 -40.29 -19.28 10.87
C TYR A 385 -40.06 -17.87 11.46
N VAL A 386 -39.22 -17.08 10.80
CA VAL A 386 -39.04 -15.65 11.08
C VAL A 386 -40.05 -14.86 10.24
N GLY A 387 -40.77 -13.90 10.86
CA GLY A 387 -41.79 -13.08 10.19
C GLY A 387 -43.24 -13.52 10.42
N ASN A 388 -44.13 -13.17 9.49
CA ASN A 388 -45.58 -13.25 9.67
C ASN A 388 -46.03 -12.54 10.96
N GLY A 389 -45.48 -11.33 11.15
CA GLY A 389 -45.62 -10.54 12.36
C GLY A 389 -44.26 -10.25 12.99
N THR A 390 -44.16 -9.12 13.70
CA THR A 390 -42.89 -8.65 14.30
C THR A 390 -42.48 -9.42 15.55
N ALA A 391 -43.39 -10.21 16.13
CA ALA A 391 -43.13 -11.05 17.29
C ALA A 391 -42.28 -12.30 16.97
N ASN A 392 -42.28 -12.74 15.71
CA ASN A 392 -41.46 -13.87 15.24
C ASN A 392 -40.19 -13.31 14.60
N TYR A 393 -39.08 -13.33 15.34
CA TYR A 393 -37.85 -12.69 14.90
C TYR A 393 -36.61 -13.51 15.26
N LEU A 394 -35.54 -13.28 14.52
CA LEU A 394 -34.18 -13.65 14.90
C LEU A 394 -33.39 -12.37 15.17
N GLN A 395 -32.71 -12.30 16.31
CA GLN A 395 -31.81 -11.21 16.62
C GLN A 395 -30.40 -11.75 16.81
N PHE A 396 -29.50 -11.29 15.93
CA PHE A 396 -28.06 -11.46 16.12
C PHE A 396 -27.62 -10.51 17.23
N ASN A 397 -26.99 -11.07 18.26
CA ASN A 397 -26.45 -10.32 19.37
C ASN A 397 -24.93 -10.21 19.25
N ASN A 398 -24.36 -9.13 19.78
CA ASN A 398 -22.91 -8.90 19.82
C ASN A 398 -22.25 -8.90 18.42
N VAL A 399 -22.92 -8.31 17.43
CA VAL A 399 -22.34 -8.05 16.12
C VAL A 399 -21.33 -6.90 16.27
N ASN A 400 -20.05 -7.23 16.35
CA ASN A 400 -19.00 -6.28 16.64
C ASN A 400 -18.54 -5.53 15.39
N ALA A 401 -18.45 -4.20 15.50
CA ALA A 401 -17.79 -3.34 14.53
C ALA A 401 -16.68 -2.53 15.22
N ALA A 402 -15.47 -2.56 14.68
CA ALA A 402 -14.31 -1.87 15.28
C ALA A 402 -14.51 -0.34 15.34
N THR A 403 -15.14 0.21 14.32
CA THR A 403 -15.49 1.64 14.22
C THR A 403 -16.95 1.80 13.79
N ALA A 404 -17.56 2.90 14.23
CA ALA A 404 -18.90 3.27 13.80
C ALA A 404 -18.90 3.66 12.32
N GLY A 405 -19.99 3.34 11.61
CA GLY A 405 -20.17 3.71 10.22
C GLY A 405 -20.88 2.66 9.38
N SER A 406 -20.90 2.91 8.08
CA SER A 406 -21.48 2.05 7.07
C SER A 406 -20.71 0.73 6.96
N ARG A 407 -21.42 -0.40 7.01
CA ARG A 407 -20.89 -1.76 6.88
C ARG A 407 -21.68 -2.53 5.85
N THR A 408 -21.00 -3.41 5.12
CA THR A 408 -21.68 -4.35 4.23
C THR A 408 -22.04 -5.59 5.03
N VAL A 409 -23.35 -5.86 5.15
CA VAL A 409 -23.87 -7.08 5.76
C VAL A 409 -24.38 -8.00 4.66
N THR A 410 -23.73 -9.15 4.49
CA THR A 410 -24.21 -10.20 3.58
C THR A 410 -25.04 -11.19 4.37
N VAL A 411 -26.28 -11.38 3.95
CA VAL A 411 -27.24 -12.32 4.52
C VAL A 411 -27.23 -13.59 3.68
N TYR A 412 -26.90 -14.71 4.30
CA TYR A 412 -27.00 -16.04 3.70
C TYR A 412 -28.33 -16.67 4.12
N TYR A 413 -29.06 -17.21 3.16
CA TYR A 413 -30.42 -17.71 3.39
C TYR A 413 -30.81 -18.80 2.39
N ALA A 414 -31.82 -19.59 2.72
CA ALA A 414 -32.48 -20.54 1.83
C ALA A 414 -33.95 -20.14 1.61
N SER A 415 -34.40 -20.12 0.36
CA SER A 415 -35.78 -19.80 0.02
C SER A 415 -36.24 -20.55 -1.22
N GLY A 416 -37.40 -21.21 -1.13
CA GLY A 416 -38.06 -21.81 -2.30
C GLY A 416 -38.69 -20.78 -3.24
N GLU A 417 -38.94 -19.57 -2.76
CA GLU A 417 -39.68 -18.53 -3.47
C GLU A 417 -39.08 -17.13 -3.18
N ASN A 418 -39.51 -16.12 -3.94
CA ASN A 418 -39.11 -14.74 -3.66
C ASN A 418 -39.76 -14.28 -2.35
N ARG A 419 -38.94 -13.86 -1.40
CA ARG A 419 -39.36 -13.33 -0.10
C ARG A 419 -38.71 -11.99 0.18
N SER A 420 -38.99 -11.44 1.35
CA SER A 420 -38.29 -10.29 1.89
C SER A 420 -38.06 -10.46 3.39
N VAL A 421 -37.12 -9.70 3.93
CA VAL A 421 -36.85 -9.62 5.35
C VAL A 421 -36.54 -8.18 5.73
N THR A 422 -36.93 -7.78 6.93
CA THR A 422 -36.62 -6.46 7.51
C THR A 422 -35.50 -6.59 8.53
N LEU A 423 -34.51 -5.70 8.46
CA LEU A 423 -33.35 -5.66 9.33
C LEU A 423 -33.37 -4.37 10.15
N SER A 424 -33.36 -4.48 11.48
CA SER A 424 -33.28 -3.35 12.41
C SER A 424 -31.97 -3.41 13.19
N VAL A 425 -31.15 -2.37 13.10
CA VAL A 425 -29.90 -2.24 13.86
C VAL A 425 -30.18 -1.49 15.16
N ASN A 426 -29.81 -2.07 16.30
CA ASN A 426 -29.92 -1.45 17.63
C ASN A 426 -31.32 -0.87 17.94
N GLY A 427 -32.38 -1.54 17.47
CA GLY A 427 -33.76 -1.10 17.64
C GLY A 427 -34.19 0.09 16.77
N GLY A 428 -33.33 0.54 15.85
CA GLY A 428 -33.64 1.62 14.91
C GLY A 428 -34.63 1.21 13.81
N SER A 429 -34.94 2.15 12.91
CA SER A 429 -35.87 1.95 11.80
C SER A 429 -35.47 0.75 10.92
N PRO A 430 -36.37 -0.21 10.65
CA PRO A 430 -36.04 -1.38 9.85
C PRO A 430 -35.80 -1.03 8.37
N VAL A 431 -34.81 -1.68 7.76
CA VAL A 431 -34.54 -1.67 6.31
C VAL A 431 -35.12 -2.93 5.69
N SER A 432 -35.90 -2.80 4.63
CA SER A 432 -36.46 -3.96 3.90
C SER A 432 -35.47 -4.45 2.83
N VAL A 433 -35.22 -5.75 2.81
CA VAL A 433 -34.28 -6.41 1.89
C VAL A 433 -35.05 -7.48 1.12
N SER A 434 -34.94 -7.44 -0.21
CA SER A 434 -35.48 -8.48 -1.08
C SER A 434 -34.58 -9.70 -1.06
N THR A 435 -35.18 -10.89 -0.96
CA THR A 435 -34.48 -12.18 -0.93
C THR A 435 -35.08 -13.08 -2.02
N PRO A 436 -34.56 -13.04 -3.25
CA PRO A 436 -35.00 -13.89 -4.35
C PRO A 436 -34.95 -15.38 -4.01
N SER A 437 -35.72 -16.21 -4.75
CA SER A 437 -35.62 -17.67 -4.62
C SER A 437 -34.18 -18.13 -4.84
N THR A 438 -33.70 -19.02 -3.98
CA THR A 438 -32.40 -19.67 -4.10
C THR A 438 -32.49 -20.99 -4.87
N GLY A 439 -33.66 -21.30 -5.42
CA GLY A 439 -33.95 -22.57 -6.09
C GLY A 439 -34.51 -23.66 -5.16
N GLY A 440 -34.65 -23.40 -3.86
CA GLY A 440 -35.26 -24.34 -2.91
C GLY A 440 -34.90 -24.08 -1.45
N TRP A 441 -35.69 -24.65 -0.53
CA TRP A 441 -35.47 -24.58 0.94
C TRP A 441 -34.20 -25.29 1.44
N ASN A 442 -33.48 -25.99 0.55
CA ASN A 442 -32.23 -26.67 0.85
C ASN A 442 -31.02 -26.09 0.10
N THR A 443 -31.20 -24.98 -0.61
CA THR A 443 -30.13 -24.30 -1.36
C THR A 443 -29.87 -22.95 -0.72
N VAL A 444 -28.65 -22.72 -0.26
CA VAL A 444 -28.26 -21.42 0.32
C VAL A 444 -27.80 -20.48 -0.79
N GLY A 445 -28.37 -19.28 -0.80
CA GLY A 445 -27.91 -18.13 -1.58
C GLY A 445 -27.56 -16.97 -0.64
N SER A 446 -27.30 -15.79 -1.21
CA SER A 446 -27.03 -14.61 -0.40
C SER A 446 -27.49 -13.31 -1.04
N VAL A 447 -27.63 -12.26 -0.22
CA VAL A 447 -27.86 -10.88 -0.63
C VAL A 447 -27.06 -9.96 0.29
N SER A 448 -26.51 -8.87 -0.25
CA SER A 448 -25.78 -7.87 0.55
C SER A 448 -26.63 -6.62 0.75
N VAL A 449 -26.54 -6.05 1.94
CA VAL A 449 -27.19 -4.79 2.32
C VAL A 449 -26.21 -3.93 3.11
N THR A 450 -26.27 -2.62 2.90
CA THR A 450 -25.46 -1.66 3.64
C THR A 450 -26.22 -1.21 4.89
N LEU A 451 -25.61 -1.39 6.07
CA LEU A 451 -26.18 -0.99 7.37
C LEU A 451 -25.19 -0.10 8.13
N ASN A 452 -25.71 0.87 8.88
CA ASN A 452 -24.88 1.70 9.76
C ASN A 452 -24.78 1.04 11.14
N LEU A 453 -23.58 0.64 11.54
CA LEU A 453 -23.31 0.06 12.86
C LEU A 453 -22.62 1.08 13.77
N ALA A 454 -22.87 1.01 15.07
CA ALA A 454 -22.10 1.72 16.08
C ALA A 454 -20.76 1.01 16.32
N ALA A 455 -19.76 1.73 16.86
CA ALA A 455 -18.53 1.11 17.33
C ALA A 455 -18.83 0.18 18.52
N GLY A 456 -18.19 -0.99 18.55
CA GLY A 456 -18.43 -2.04 19.55
C GLY A 456 -19.57 -2.99 19.16
N ALA A 457 -20.26 -3.52 20.18
CA ALA A 457 -21.30 -4.53 20.01
C ALA A 457 -22.62 -3.92 19.51
N ASN A 458 -23.18 -4.52 18.46
CA ASN A 458 -24.48 -4.16 17.89
C ASN A 458 -25.46 -5.34 17.97
N THR A 459 -26.74 -5.02 17.84
CA THR A 459 -27.80 -6.00 17.58
C THR A 459 -28.36 -5.79 16.18
N ILE A 460 -28.65 -6.89 15.48
CA ILE A 460 -29.33 -6.86 14.18
C ILE A 460 -30.53 -7.80 14.25
N ARG A 461 -31.73 -7.24 14.23
CA ARG A 461 -32.98 -7.99 14.28
C ARG A 461 -33.55 -8.20 12.87
N PHE A 462 -33.78 -9.46 12.54
CA PHE A 462 -34.45 -9.94 11.35
C PHE A 462 -35.90 -10.28 11.69
N ALA A 463 -36.85 -9.69 10.97
CA ALA A 463 -38.27 -9.95 11.09
C ALA A 463 -38.96 -9.72 9.74
N ASN A 464 -40.25 -10.00 9.64
CA ASN A 464 -41.07 -9.53 8.53
C ASN A 464 -42.51 -9.30 9.01
N PRO A 465 -43.02 -8.05 9.01
CA PRO A 465 -44.33 -7.74 9.56
C PRO A 465 -45.52 -8.36 8.81
N THR A 466 -45.38 -8.63 7.51
CA THR A 466 -46.52 -8.95 6.63
C THR A 466 -46.43 -10.34 5.98
N GLY A 467 -45.28 -11.01 6.06
CA GLY A 467 -45.10 -12.35 5.50
C GLY A 467 -43.91 -13.07 6.13
N TRP A 468 -43.68 -14.31 5.73
CA TRP A 468 -42.51 -15.07 6.20
C TRP A 468 -41.22 -14.58 5.52
N ALA A 469 -40.14 -14.48 6.30
CA ALA A 469 -38.78 -14.30 5.81
C ALA A 469 -38.24 -15.62 5.20
N PRO A 470 -37.12 -15.63 4.46
CA PRO A 470 -36.44 -16.87 4.13
C PRO A 470 -35.86 -17.55 5.38
N ASP A 471 -35.43 -18.81 5.25
CA ASP A 471 -34.69 -19.49 6.31
C ASP A 471 -33.27 -18.91 6.37
N LEU A 472 -32.86 -18.37 7.52
CA LEU A 472 -31.61 -17.63 7.68
C LEU A 472 -30.49 -18.58 8.10
N ASP A 473 -29.39 -18.61 7.34
CA ASP A 473 -28.19 -19.42 7.61
C ASP A 473 -27.23 -18.63 8.49
N ARG A 474 -26.68 -17.52 7.95
CA ARG A 474 -25.71 -16.70 8.66
C ARG A 474 -25.66 -15.28 8.12
N ILE A 475 -24.94 -14.42 8.82
CA ILE A 475 -24.54 -13.10 8.30
C ILE A 475 -23.02 -12.96 8.31
N THR A 476 -22.49 -12.20 7.37
CA THR A 476 -21.12 -11.69 7.42
C THR A 476 -21.10 -10.17 7.40
N VAL A 477 -20.17 -9.55 8.13
CA VAL A 477 -20.04 -8.09 8.24
C VAL A 477 -18.63 -7.64 7.83
N SER A 478 -18.53 -6.67 6.91
CA SER A 478 -17.27 -6.03 6.47
C SER A 478 -17.31 -4.50 6.50
#